data_AF-A0A1G2V9M3-F1
#
_entry.id   AF-A0A1G2V9M3-F1
#
_cell.length_a   1.000
_cell.length_b   1.000
_cell.length_c   1.000
_cell.angle_alpha   90.00
_cell.angle_beta   90.00
_cell.angle_gamma   90.00
#
_symmetry.space_group_name_H-M   'P 1'
#
loop_
_entity.id
_entity.type
_entity.pdbx_description
1 polymer ?
#
loop_
_entity_poly.entity_id
_entity_poly.type
_entity_poly.pdbx_seq_one_letter_code
_entity_poly.pdbx_strand_id
1 'polypeptide(L)'
;MFNLTKNLFLRGLTIFLFMAFLATGYYLLRPDSSPDLVRKEDRDLSGDVLRPDLEKKRSGLEPVALPLPQYQGAPIGVINEDKSVVSIYPEETKQKLKNELLAFETSLRATSGSEAISSNLDGWLRVGVIKKFFGDYLGARDAWEYASLIRPQNSTSFANLGGLYALYLKDYYKAELSYKKAIENSPGDIYLYTSLADLYSSSEPAGESRSNKIIKTIESGLSSNPDNQTLLSYLARFYKEQGNFSKALEYYQKVLALDPHNKAVAAEIDALKK
;
A
#
# COMPACT_ATOMS: atom_id res chain seq x y z
N MET A 1 -36.92 0.32 24.65
CA MET A 1 -35.73 -0.49 25.01
C MET A 1 -34.98 -1.07 23.80
N PHE A 2 -35.07 -0.45 22.60
CA PHE A 2 -34.57 -1.05 21.34
C PHE A 2 -33.45 -0.26 20.61
N ASN A 3 -32.94 0.82 21.22
CA ASN A 3 -31.92 1.69 20.59
C ASN A 3 -30.53 1.65 21.26
N LEU A 4 -30.35 0.90 22.36
CA LEU A 4 -29.05 0.83 23.03
C LEU A 4 -28.10 -0.21 22.42
N THR A 5 -28.61 -1.29 21.83
CA THR A 5 -27.79 -2.43 21.37
C THR A 5 -27.11 -2.21 20.00
N LYS A 6 -27.68 -1.38 19.11
CA LYS A 6 -27.03 -1.03 17.82
C LYS A 6 -25.80 -0.14 17.99
N ASN A 7 -25.77 0.72 19.02
CA ASN A 7 -24.65 1.62 19.28
C ASN A 7 -23.42 0.93 19.90
N LEU A 8 -23.61 -0.17 20.64
CA LEU A 8 -22.49 -0.97 21.15
C LEU A 8 -21.78 -1.77 20.04
N PHE A 9 -22.51 -2.21 19.01
CA PHE A 9 -21.92 -2.97 17.90
C PHE A 9 -21.05 -2.10 16.97
N LEU A 10 -21.45 -0.85 16.69
CA LEU A 10 -20.61 0.09 15.93
C LEU A 10 -19.38 0.59 16.71
N ARG A 11 -19.47 0.67 18.04
CA ARG A 11 -18.35 1.07 18.91
C ARG A 11 -17.30 -0.05 19.08
N GLY A 12 -17.71 -1.32 18.99
CA GLY A 12 -16.77 -2.45 18.98
C GLY A 12 -15.95 -2.56 17.69
N LEU A 13 -16.56 -2.24 16.54
CA LEU A 13 -15.91 -2.32 15.22
C LEU A 13 -14.86 -1.21 14.99
N THR A 14 -15.06 -0.04 15.58
CA THR A 14 -14.12 1.10 15.50
C THR A 14 -12.89 0.92 16.38
N ILE A 15 -13.01 0.21 17.51
CA ILE A 15 -11.87 -0.09 18.40
C ILE A 15 -10.96 -1.18 17.78
N PHE A 16 -11.51 -2.11 17.00
CA PHE A 16 -10.71 -3.14 16.32
C PHE A 16 -9.90 -2.60 15.12
N LEU A 17 -10.39 -1.57 14.43
CA LEU A 17 -9.62 -0.85 13.40
C LEU A 17 -8.49 0.02 13.98
N PHE A 18 -8.53 0.33 15.29
CA PHE A 18 -7.52 1.16 15.96
C PHE A 18 -6.28 0.37 16.43
N MET A 19 -6.43 -0.92 16.74
CA MET A 19 -5.30 -1.79 17.13
C MET A 19 -4.42 -2.22 15.94
N ALA A 20 -4.96 -2.22 14.72
CA ALA A 20 -4.19 -2.55 13.52
C ALA A 20 -3.18 -1.45 13.12
N PHE A 21 -3.33 -0.22 13.63
CA PHE A 21 -2.46 0.90 13.23
C PHE A 21 -1.15 1.01 14.03
N LEU A 22 -1.07 0.36 15.20
CA LEU A 22 0.13 0.38 16.04
C LEU A 22 1.07 -0.81 15.79
N ALA A 23 0.60 -1.90 15.17
CA ALA A 23 1.42 -3.07 14.87
C ALA A 23 2.24 -2.94 13.56
N THR A 24 1.76 -2.18 12.58
CA THR A 24 2.43 -2.04 11.27
C THR A 24 3.67 -1.15 11.31
N GLY A 25 3.80 -0.29 12.32
CA GLY A 25 4.95 0.62 12.45
C GLY A 25 6.22 -0.02 13.02
N TYR A 26 6.13 -1.19 13.66
CA TYR A 26 7.26 -1.75 14.42
C TYR A 26 8.07 -2.83 13.68
N TYR A 27 7.58 -3.36 12.55
CA TYR A 27 8.23 -4.48 11.85
C TYR A 27 9.05 -4.11 10.59
N LEU A 28 9.15 -2.83 10.22
CA LEU A 28 9.81 -2.40 8.97
C LEU A 28 11.34 -2.18 9.07
N LEU A 29 12.02 -2.81 10.03
CA LEU A 29 13.48 -2.74 10.15
C LEU A 29 14.09 -4.15 10.17
N ARG A 30 14.15 -4.81 9.01
CA ARG A 30 15.16 -5.84 8.75
C ARG A 30 15.80 -5.63 7.38
N PRO A 31 17.14 -5.72 7.28
CA PRO A 31 17.82 -5.79 6.00
C PRO A 31 17.71 -7.23 5.50
N ASP A 32 17.07 -7.44 4.34
CA ASP A 32 17.01 -8.77 3.71
C ASP A 32 18.11 -8.89 2.64
N SER A 33 18.93 -9.92 2.83
CA SER A 33 19.94 -10.42 1.92
C SER A 33 19.42 -11.74 1.36
N SER A 34 19.11 -11.81 0.06
CA SER A 34 18.76 -13.07 -0.59
C SER A 34 19.20 -13.11 -2.07
N PRO A 35 19.43 -14.33 -2.61
CA PRO A 35 20.48 -14.61 -3.59
C PRO A 35 20.00 -14.70 -5.05
N ASP A 36 20.92 -14.46 -5.97
CA ASP A 36 20.73 -14.43 -7.43
C ASP A 36 20.22 -15.78 -8.00
N LEU A 37 19.08 -15.73 -8.70
CA LEU A 37 18.59 -16.81 -9.55
C LEU A 37 18.79 -16.46 -11.03
N VAL A 38 19.60 -17.28 -11.71
CA VAL A 38 20.00 -17.14 -13.12
C VAL A 38 18.84 -17.44 -14.07
N ARG A 39 18.52 -16.49 -14.95
CA ARG A 39 17.48 -16.59 -15.99
C ARG A 39 18.08 -17.16 -17.30
N LYS A 40 17.37 -18.05 -18.00
CA LYS A 40 17.75 -18.58 -19.33
C LYS A 40 17.65 -17.46 -20.39
N GLU A 41 18.67 -17.33 -21.24
CA GLU A 41 18.81 -16.26 -22.24
C GLU A 41 18.20 -16.65 -23.60
N ASP A 42 17.52 -15.72 -24.28
CA ASP A 42 17.00 -15.86 -25.64
C ASP A 42 18.09 -15.57 -26.70
N ARG A 43 18.03 -16.25 -27.87
CA ARG A 43 19.04 -16.16 -28.94
C ARG A 43 18.42 -15.73 -30.28
N ASP A 44 19.19 -15.05 -31.12
CA ASP A 44 18.76 -14.62 -32.46
C ASP A 44 18.97 -15.69 -33.56
N LEU A 45 18.58 -15.34 -34.79
CA LEU A 45 18.61 -16.21 -35.97
C LEU A 45 20.03 -16.58 -36.46
N SER A 46 21.08 -15.97 -35.91
CA SER A 46 22.47 -16.35 -36.13
C SER A 46 23.03 -17.26 -35.03
N GLY A 47 22.26 -17.51 -33.96
CA GLY A 47 22.63 -18.35 -32.83
C GLY A 47 23.32 -17.59 -31.68
N ASP A 48 23.45 -16.28 -31.80
CA ASP A 48 24.02 -15.40 -30.77
C ASP A 48 22.97 -15.00 -29.74
N VAL A 49 23.41 -14.83 -28.49
CA VAL A 49 22.52 -14.44 -27.38
C VAL A 49 22.07 -13.00 -27.57
N LEU A 50 20.75 -12.78 -27.61
CA LEU A 50 20.16 -11.45 -27.55
C LEU A 50 20.34 -10.91 -26.13
N ARG A 51 21.41 -10.14 -25.91
CA ARG A 51 21.61 -9.39 -24.67
C ARG A 51 21.18 -7.94 -24.88
N PRO A 52 19.98 -7.54 -24.43
CA PRO A 52 19.55 -6.13 -24.47
C PRO A 52 20.52 -5.19 -23.71
N ASP A 53 21.34 -5.78 -22.84
CA ASP A 53 22.24 -5.11 -21.91
C ASP A 53 23.52 -4.58 -22.56
N LEU A 54 23.90 -5.07 -23.75
CA LEU A 54 25.18 -4.72 -24.39
C LEU A 54 25.15 -3.38 -25.12
N GLU A 55 23.99 -2.92 -25.62
CA GLU A 55 23.88 -1.56 -26.17
C GLU A 55 23.96 -0.49 -25.06
N LYS A 56 23.43 -0.77 -23.86
CA LYS A 56 23.58 0.11 -22.70
C LYS A 56 25.03 0.24 -22.20
N LYS A 57 25.85 -0.79 -22.41
CA LYS A 57 27.25 -0.82 -21.96
C LYS A 57 28.21 -0.09 -22.90
N ARG A 58 27.79 0.24 -24.14
CA ARG A 58 28.63 0.94 -25.14
C ARG A 58 28.66 2.46 -24.98
N SER A 59 27.74 3.07 -24.25
CA SER A 59 27.71 4.54 -24.11
C SER A 59 28.61 5.09 -23.00
N GLY A 60 29.12 4.26 -22.08
CA GLY A 60 30.00 4.70 -20.97
C GLY A 60 29.41 5.78 -20.04
N LEU A 61 28.16 6.18 -20.29
CA LEU A 61 27.42 7.19 -19.56
C LEU A 61 26.41 6.41 -18.72
N GLU A 62 26.74 6.18 -17.45
CA GLU A 62 25.67 5.94 -16.49
C GLU A 62 24.66 7.10 -16.62
N PRO A 63 23.35 6.82 -16.65
CA PRO A 63 22.36 7.88 -16.70
C PRO A 63 22.60 8.81 -15.51
N VAL A 64 23.09 10.02 -15.78
CA VAL A 64 23.28 11.05 -14.77
C VAL A 64 21.90 11.29 -14.16
N ALA A 65 21.75 10.91 -12.88
CA ALA A 65 20.51 11.18 -12.16
C ALA A 65 20.28 12.69 -12.18
N LEU A 66 19.20 13.13 -12.83
CA LEU A 66 18.85 14.54 -12.86
C LEU A 66 18.67 15.02 -11.40
N PRO A 67 19.11 16.24 -11.07
CA PRO A 67 18.92 16.78 -9.73
C PRO A 67 17.43 16.77 -9.39
N LEU A 68 17.10 16.37 -8.15
CA LEU A 68 15.72 16.35 -7.68
C LEU A 68 15.10 17.75 -7.85
N PRO A 69 13.87 17.86 -8.38
CA PRO A 69 13.20 19.14 -8.48
C PRO A 69 13.01 19.73 -7.08
N GLN A 70 12.97 21.07 -6.98
CA GLN A 70 12.59 21.72 -5.74
C GLN A 70 11.14 21.37 -5.39
N TYR A 71 10.87 21.14 -4.10
CA TYR A 71 9.50 20.93 -3.63
C TYR A 71 8.64 22.19 -3.87
N GLN A 72 7.49 22.01 -4.52
CA GLN A 72 6.55 23.09 -4.86
C GLN A 72 5.15 22.91 -4.23
N GLY A 73 4.99 21.91 -3.34
CA GLY A 73 3.71 21.64 -2.68
C GLY A 73 3.42 22.57 -1.50
N ALA A 74 2.35 22.26 -0.75
CA ALA A 74 1.97 23.02 0.44
C ALA A 74 3.13 23.15 1.45
N PRO A 75 3.29 24.31 2.12
CA PRO A 75 4.36 24.50 3.10
C PRO A 75 4.36 23.41 4.18
N ILE A 76 5.55 22.92 4.52
CA ILE A 76 5.73 21.74 5.38
C ILE A 76 5.15 21.99 6.77
N GLY A 77 5.49 23.12 7.42
CA GLY A 77 5.03 23.46 8.76
C GLY A 77 3.61 24.00 8.84
N VAL A 78 2.92 24.23 7.72
CA VAL A 78 1.54 24.73 7.69
C VAL A 78 0.59 23.54 7.56
N ILE A 79 -0.36 23.41 8.48
CA ILE A 79 -1.35 22.32 8.50
C ILE A 79 -2.75 22.92 8.30
N ASN A 80 -3.48 22.41 7.31
CA ASN A 80 -4.92 22.67 7.17
C ASN A 80 -5.72 21.66 8.02
N GLU A 81 -5.91 21.97 9.29
CA GLU A 81 -6.54 21.08 10.27
C GLU A 81 -8.05 20.92 10.04
N ASP A 82 -8.46 19.69 9.69
CA ASP A 82 -9.87 19.29 9.72
C ASP A 82 -10.25 18.95 11.17
N LYS A 83 -10.95 19.90 11.82
CA LYS A 83 -11.42 19.75 13.20
C LYS A 83 -12.31 18.53 13.40
N SER A 84 -13.06 18.10 12.38
CA SER A 84 -13.91 16.92 12.49
C SER A 84 -13.09 15.63 12.64
N VAL A 85 -11.94 15.57 11.96
CA VAL A 85 -11.00 14.45 12.02
C VAL A 85 -10.25 14.43 13.35
N VAL A 86 -9.79 15.60 13.82
CA VAL A 86 -8.85 15.63 14.95
C VAL A 86 -9.45 15.94 16.33
N SER A 87 -10.75 16.21 16.41
CA SER A 87 -11.45 16.51 17.68
C SER A 87 -11.31 15.41 18.74
N ILE A 88 -11.05 14.18 18.33
CA ILE A 88 -10.89 13.02 19.22
C ILE A 88 -9.50 12.90 19.83
N TYR A 89 -8.51 13.67 19.35
CA TYR A 89 -7.13 13.57 19.80
C TYR A 89 -6.78 14.66 20.82
N PRO A 90 -5.97 14.33 21.85
CA PRO A 90 -5.46 15.33 22.79
C PRO A 90 -4.70 16.47 22.11
N GLU A 91 -4.86 17.69 22.60
CA GLU A 91 -4.14 18.87 22.11
C GLU A 91 -2.61 18.70 22.21
N GLU A 92 -2.12 18.03 23.26
CA GLU A 92 -0.70 17.71 23.40
C GLU A 92 -0.17 16.87 22.24
N THR A 93 -0.92 15.83 21.84
CA THR A 93 -0.58 14.98 20.69
C THR A 93 -0.52 15.81 19.41
N LYS A 94 -1.52 16.67 19.18
CA LYS A 94 -1.55 17.54 18.01
C LYS A 94 -0.36 18.51 18.01
N GLN A 95 -0.03 19.10 19.15
CA GLN A 95 1.09 20.02 19.27
C GLN A 95 2.43 19.34 19.03
N LYS A 96 2.61 18.11 19.54
CA LYS A 96 3.83 17.31 19.29
C LYS A 96 4.05 17.08 17.79
N LEU A 97 3.00 16.70 17.06
CA LEU A 97 3.08 16.46 15.61
C LEU A 97 3.33 17.76 14.81
N LYS A 98 2.73 18.88 15.22
CA LYS A 98 3.02 20.20 14.63
C LYS A 98 4.49 20.61 14.83
N ASN A 99 5.01 20.42 16.04
CA ASN A 99 6.41 20.72 16.36
C ASN A 99 7.38 19.87 15.54
N GLU A 100 7.03 18.61 15.28
CA GLU A 100 7.82 17.72 14.44
C GLU A 100 7.92 18.20 12.99
N LEU A 101 6.81 18.68 12.39
CA LEU A 101 6.85 19.28 11.05
C LEU A 101 7.72 20.54 11.00
N LEU A 102 7.62 21.41 12.01
CA LEU A 102 8.43 22.62 12.10
C LEU A 102 9.92 22.30 12.26
N ALA A 103 10.26 21.29 13.06
CA ALA A 103 11.63 20.81 13.20
C ALA A 103 12.17 20.27 11.87
N PHE A 104 11.38 19.47 11.15
CA PHE A 104 11.77 18.96 9.84
C PHE A 104 11.95 20.10 8.82
N GLU A 105 11.01 21.05 8.74
CA GLU A 105 11.13 22.22 7.86
C GLU A 105 12.36 23.07 8.19
N THR A 106 12.65 23.28 9.47
CA THR A 106 13.84 24.02 9.91
C THR A 106 15.11 23.29 9.49
N SER A 107 15.15 21.96 9.62
CA SER A 107 16.28 21.14 9.19
C SER A 107 16.53 21.25 7.68
N LEU A 108 15.48 21.35 6.87
CA LEU A 108 15.60 21.55 5.41
C LEU A 108 16.15 22.93 5.05
N ARG A 109 15.71 24.00 5.74
CA ARG A 109 16.15 25.37 5.49
C ARG A 109 17.60 25.62 5.94
N ALA A 110 17.99 25.07 7.08
CA ALA A 110 19.34 25.22 7.63
C ALA A 110 20.44 24.66 6.70
N THR A 111 20.05 23.81 5.75
CA THR A 111 20.96 23.09 4.85
C THR A 111 20.72 23.41 3.39
N SER A 112 20.17 24.61 3.10
CA SER A 112 19.96 25.14 1.76
C SER A 112 21.27 25.07 0.94
N GLY A 113 21.49 23.98 0.21
CA GLY A 113 22.73 23.69 -0.51
C GLY A 113 23.23 22.23 -0.47
N SER A 114 22.71 21.34 0.39
CA SER A 114 23.11 19.92 0.40
C SER A 114 22.02 19.01 -0.19
N GLU A 115 22.35 18.27 -1.25
CA GLU A 115 21.50 17.21 -1.87
C GLU A 115 21.03 16.14 -0.87
N ALA A 116 21.72 16.00 0.26
CA ALA A 116 21.49 14.98 1.27
C ALA A 116 20.16 15.09 2.05
N ILE A 117 19.49 16.27 2.06
CA ILE A 117 18.26 16.47 2.86
C ILE A 117 17.03 16.72 1.97
N SER A 118 17.19 17.28 0.77
CA SER A 118 16.15 17.22 -0.28
C SER A 118 15.81 15.77 -0.69
N SER A 119 16.69 14.82 -0.37
CA SER A 119 16.51 13.38 -0.54
C SER A 119 16.12 12.61 0.74
N ASN A 120 15.73 13.31 1.83
CA ASN A 120 15.30 12.66 3.08
C ASN A 120 13.91 12.00 2.94
N LEU A 121 13.90 10.79 2.38
CA LEU A 121 12.70 10.01 2.13
C LEU A 121 11.83 9.84 3.39
N ASP A 122 12.44 9.44 4.51
CA ASP A 122 11.71 9.16 5.75
C ASP A 122 11.03 10.41 6.31
N GLY A 123 11.69 11.55 6.21
CA GLY A 123 11.13 12.85 6.56
C GLY A 123 9.90 13.17 5.72
N TRP A 124 9.97 13.04 4.40
CA TRP A 124 8.85 13.30 3.50
C TRP A 124 7.69 12.30 3.67
N LEU A 125 8.00 11.01 3.89
CA LEU A 125 7.00 10.02 4.26
C LEU A 125 6.28 10.43 5.56
N ARG A 126 7.03 10.90 6.56
CA ARG A 126 6.48 11.36 7.84
C ARG A 126 5.65 12.63 7.69
N VAL A 127 6.06 13.60 6.87
CA VAL A 127 5.26 14.80 6.58
C VAL A 127 3.88 14.40 6.07
N GLY A 128 3.83 13.47 5.10
CA GLY A 128 2.55 13.01 4.56
C GLY A 128 1.67 12.30 5.60
N VAL A 129 2.27 11.47 6.46
CA VAL A 129 1.54 10.81 7.57
C VAL A 129 0.94 11.84 8.53
N ILE A 130 1.71 12.84 8.93
CA ILE A 130 1.24 13.87 9.86
C ILE A 130 0.14 14.71 9.21
N LYS A 131 0.33 15.17 7.98
CA LYS A 131 -0.70 15.97 7.28
C LYS A 131 -2.00 15.17 7.09
N LYS A 132 -1.91 13.89 6.73
CA LYS A 132 -3.08 12.98 6.68
C LYS A 132 -3.77 12.87 8.04
N PHE A 133 -3.01 12.74 9.14
CA PHE A 133 -3.56 12.68 10.50
C PHE A 133 -4.44 13.91 10.81
N PHE A 134 -4.03 15.09 10.32
CA PHE A 134 -4.80 16.32 10.48
C PHE A 134 -5.95 16.51 9.48
N GLY A 135 -6.21 15.55 8.59
CA GLY A 135 -7.17 15.71 7.51
C GLY A 135 -6.69 16.63 6.36
N ASP A 136 -5.44 17.09 6.40
CA ASP A 136 -4.80 17.83 5.32
C ASP A 136 -4.38 16.85 4.20
N TYR A 137 -5.37 16.30 3.50
CA TYR A 137 -5.14 15.28 2.48
C TYR A 137 -4.39 15.83 1.26
N LEU A 138 -4.55 17.10 0.92
CA LEU A 138 -3.81 17.71 -0.19
C LEU A 138 -2.33 17.89 0.17
N GLY A 139 -2.04 18.38 1.38
CA GLY A 139 -0.66 18.47 1.83
C GLY A 139 -0.01 17.08 2.02
N ALA A 140 -0.79 16.07 2.40
CA ALA A 140 -0.30 14.69 2.48
C ALA A 140 0.08 14.13 1.10
N ARG A 141 -0.76 14.40 0.09
CA ARG A 141 -0.49 14.05 -1.31
C ARG A 141 0.82 14.68 -1.76
N ASP A 142 0.97 16.00 -1.60
CA ASP A 142 2.15 16.73 -2.07
C ASP A 142 3.45 16.16 -1.48
N ALA A 143 3.44 15.83 -0.19
CA ALA A 143 4.60 15.25 0.50
C ALA A 143 4.94 13.84 -0.01
N TRP A 144 3.95 12.98 -0.23
CA TRP A 144 4.19 11.64 -0.74
C TRP A 144 4.50 11.59 -2.24
N GLU A 145 3.96 12.53 -3.02
CA GLU A 145 4.40 12.75 -4.41
C GLU A 145 5.88 13.14 -4.44
N TYR A 146 6.31 14.06 -3.57
CA TYR A 146 7.73 14.40 -3.47
C TYR A 146 8.59 13.22 -2.99
N ALA A 147 8.14 12.47 -1.99
CA ALA A 147 8.80 11.23 -1.57
C ALA A 147 8.98 10.23 -2.72
N SER A 148 7.98 10.14 -3.62
CA SER A 148 8.05 9.28 -4.80
C SER A 148 9.08 9.75 -5.85
N LEU A 149 9.34 11.06 -5.92
CA LEU A 149 10.41 11.62 -6.77
C LEU A 149 11.80 11.32 -6.18
N ILE A 150 11.92 11.38 -4.85
CA ILE A 150 13.17 11.08 -4.13
C ILE A 150 13.59 9.63 -4.37
N ARG A 151 12.67 8.67 -4.17
CA ARG A 151 12.92 7.25 -4.42
C ARG A 151 11.75 6.60 -5.18
N PRO A 152 11.79 6.59 -6.52
CA PRO A 152 10.74 5.97 -7.33
C PRO A 152 10.58 4.46 -7.15
N GLN A 153 11.56 3.79 -6.54
CA GLN A 153 11.52 2.36 -6.20
C GLN A 153 11.00 2.08 -4.79
N ASN A 154 10.72 3.10 -3.97
CA ASN A 154 10.12 2.90 -2.66
C ASN A 154 8.63 2.57 -2.83
N SER A 155 8.16 1.42 -2.34
CA SER A 155 6.74 1.05 -2.41
C SER A 155 5.86 1.86 -1.47
N THR A 156 6.40 2.30 -0.33
CA THR A 156 5.64 2.97 0.75
C THR A 156 5.02 4.29 0.31
N SER A 157 5.74 5.14 -0.43
CA SER A 157 5.18 6.41 -0.94
C SER A 157 3.97 6.17 -1.84
N PHE A 158 4.07 5.20 -2.75
CA PHE A 158 2.99 4.84 -3.67
C PHE A 158 1.82 4.14 -2.97
N ALA A 159 2.09 3.27 -1.99
CA ALA A 159 1.04 2.64 -1.19
C ALA A 159 0.24 3.68 -0.40
N ASN A 160 0.93 4.64 0.21
CA ASN A 160 0.31 5.75 0.92
C ASN A 160 -0.52 6.64 -0.02
N LEU A 161 -0.01 6.98 -1.21
CA LEU A 161 -0.77 7.70 -2.24
C LEU A 161 -2.00 6.91 -2.68
N GLY A 162 -1.87 5.61 -2.92
CA GLY A 162 -2.98 4.71 -3.27
C GLY A 162 -4.11 4.79 -2.26
N GLY A 163 -3.79 4.63 -0.97
CA GLY A 163 -4.76 4.74 0.11
C GLY A 163 -5.35 6.13 0.26
N LEU A 164 -4.54 7.18 0.09
CA LEU A 164 -4.99 8.57 0.16
C LEU A 164 -6.02 8.89 -0.92
N TYR A 165 -5.71 8.52 -2.16
CA TYR A 165 -6.56 8.71 -3.32
C TYR A 165 -7.84 7.88 -3.21
N ALA A 166 -7.77 6.63 -2.78
CA ALA A 166 -8.93 5.76 -2.63
C ALA A 166 -9.90 6.22 -1.52
N LEU A 167 -9.37 6.57 -0.35
CA LEU A 167 -10.18 6.74 0.85
C LEU A 167 -10.62 8.19 1.07
N TYR A 168 -9.81 9.17 0.69
CA TYR A 168 -10.04 10.56 1.07
C TYR A 168 -10.27 11.47 -0.13
N LEU A 169 -9.41 11.40 -1.15
CA LEU A 169 -9.52 12.28 -2.32
C LEU A 169 -10.48 11.75 -3.40
N LYS A 170 -10.85 10.46 -3.32
CA LYS A 170 -11.78 9.78 -4.23
C LYS A 170 -11.38 9.83 -5.72
N ASP A 171 -10.07 9.95 -5.99
CA ASP A 171 -9.49 9.82 -7.32
C ASP A 171 -9.07 8.35 -7.53
N TYR A 172 -10.03 7.51 -7.90
CA TYR A 172 -9.83 6.07 -8.01
C TYR A 172 -8.82 5.69 -9.11
N TYR A 173 -8.69 6.52 -10.15
CA TYR A 173 -7.72 6.30 -11.22
C TYR A 173 -6.29 6.47 -10.68
N LYS A 174 -6.00 7.57 -9.98
CA LYS A 174 -4.68 7.75 -9.35
C LYS A 174 -4.42 6.74 -8.24
N ALA A 175 -5.46 6.32 -7.52
CA ALA A 175 -5.33 5.25 -6.53
C ALA A 175 -4.86 3.94 -7.16
N GLU A 176 -5.48 3.52 -8.27
CA GLU A 176 -5.11 2.31 -9.01
C GLU A 176 -3.67 2.39 -9.52
N LEU A 177 -3.28 3.50 -10.15
CA LEU A 177 -1.93 3.71 -10.64
C LEU A 177 -0.89 3.62 -9.51
N SER A 178 -1.19 4.25 -8.37
CA SER A 178 -0.29 4.26 -7.22
C SER A 178 -0.14 2.87 -6.62
N TYR A 179 -1.23 2.12 -6.42
CA TYR A 179 -1.11 0.74 -5.93
C TYR A 179 -0.37 -0.17 -6.89
N LYS A 180 -0.63 -0.08 -8.21
CA LYS A 180 0.14 -0.84 -9.21
C LYS A 180 1.62 -0.52 -9.13
N LYS A 181 1.98 0.76 -8.98
CA LYS A 181 3.39 1.15 -8.82
C LYS A 181 4.01 0.62 -7.54
N ALA A 182 3.26 0.61 -6.43
CA ALA A 182 3.71 0.00 -5.18
C ALA A 182 3.95 -1.51 -5.35
N ILE A 183 3.06 -2.22 -6.05
CA ILE A 183 3.18 -3.65 -6.34
C ILE A 183 4.42 -3.94 -7.20
N GLU A 184 4.66 -3.14 -8.25
CA GLU A 184 5.87 -3.24 -9.06
C GLU A 184 7.14 -3.14 -8.21
N ASN A 185 7.13 -2.23 -7.22
CA ASN A 185 8.26 -1.99 -6.34
C ASN A 185 8.41 -3.04 -5.21
N SER A 186 7.33 -3.73 -4.84
CA SER A 186 7.31 -4.70 -3.74
C SER A 186 6.30 -5.83 -3.98
N PRO A 187 6.58 -6.75 -4.93
CA PRO A 187 5.64 -7.80 -5.33
C PRO A 187 5.37 -8.86 -4.25
N GLY A 188 6.21 -8.93 -3.19
CA GLY A 188 5.97 -9.79 -2.02
C GLY A 188 5.02 -9.20 -0.98
N ASP A 189 4.63 -7.92 -1.10
CA ASP A 189 3.75 -7.29 -0.12
C ASP A 189 2.28 -7.59 -0.42
N ILE A 190 1.75 -8.57 0.29
CA ILE A 190 0.37 -9.05 0.16
C ILE A 190 -0.67 -7.97 0.44
N TYR A 191 -0.35 -6.97 1.26
CA TYR A 191 -1.30 -5.91 1.59
C TYR A 191 -1.60 -5.01 0.38
N LEU A 192 -0.65 -4.85 -0.54
CA LEU A 192 -0.85 -4.04 -1.75
C LEU A 192 -1.89 -4.67 -2.68
N TYR A 193 -1.87 -5.99 -2.82
CA TYR A 193 -2.85 -6.73 -3.63
C TYR A 193 -4.25 -6.66 -3.00
N THR A 194 -4.36 -6.88 -1.69
CA THR A 194 -5.65 -6.74 -1.00
C THR A 194 -6.20 -5.30 -1.07
N SER A 195 -5.33 -4.29 -0.94
CA SER A 195 -5.72 -2.88 -1.04
C SER A 195 -6.22 -2.50 -2.44
N LEU A 196 -5.56 -3.00 -3.50
CA LEU A 196 -6.00 -2.78 -4.88
C LEU A 196 -7.30 -3.53 -5.19
N ALA A 197 -7.47 -4.75 -4.67
CA ALA A 197 -8.73 -5.49 -4.80
C ALA A 197 -9.88 -4.77 -4.08
N ASP A 198 -9.66 -4.23 -2.88
CA ASP A 198 -10.65 -3.46 -2.13
C ASP A 198 -11.00 -2.13 -2.82
N LEU A 199 -10.00 -1.49 -3.47
CA LEU A 199 -10.26 -0.36 -4.36
C LEU A 199 -11.24 -0.75 -5.46
N TYR A 200 -10.96 -1.82 -6.22
CA TYR A 200 -11.89 -2.26 -7.28
C TYR A 200 -13.27 -2.63 -6.73
N SER A 201 -13.34 -3.27 -5.56
CA SER A 201 -14.62 -3.62 -4.93
C SER A 201 -15.48 -2.38 -4.63
N SER A 202 -14.83 -1.29 -4.19
CA SER A 202 -15.50 -0.06 -3.76
C SER A 202 -15.69 1.00 -4.85
N SER A 203 -14.84 1.02 -5.89
CA SER A 203 -14.86 2.06 -6.93
C SER A 203 -15.52 1.63 -8.24
N GLU A 204 -15.55 0.32 -8.53
CA GLU A 204 -16.07 -0.19 -9.81
C GLU A 204 -17.55 -0.60 -9.69
N PRO A 205 -18.35 -0.42 -10.76
CA PRO A 205 -19.69 -0.98 -10.84
C PRO A 205 -19.70 -2.49 -10.61
N ALA A 206 -20.71 -2.98 -9.91
CA ALA A 206 -20.89 -4.42 -9.73
C ALA A 206 -21.07 -5.12 -11.09
N GLY A 207 -20.36 -6.23 -11.28
CA GLY A 207 -20.42 -7.01 -12.50
C GLY A 207 -19.18 -7.85 -12.74
N GLU A 208 -19.15 -8.49 -13.90
CA GLU A 208 -18.07 -9.41 -14.29
C GLU A 208 -16.73 -8.68 -14.43
N SER A 209 -16.71 -7.47 -15.00
CA SER A 209 -15.49 -6.66 -15.15
C SER A 209 -14.81 -6.40 -13.80
N ARG A 210 -15.56 -5.92 -12.79
CA ARG A 210 -15.05 -5.73 -11.43
C ARG A 210 -14.55 -7.04 -10.83
N SER A 211 -15.31 -8.11 -10.99
CA SER A 211 -14.95 -9.42 -10.45
C SER A 211 -13.65 -9.94 -11.04
N ASN A 212 -13.47 -9.79 -12.35
CA ASN A 212 -12.25 -10.16 -13.06
C ASN A 212 -11.04 -9.33 -12.61
N LYS A 213 -11.20 -8.02 -12.39
CA LYS A 213 -10.13 -7.17 -11.84
C LYS A 213 -9.69 -7.64 -10.44
N ILE A 214 -10.64 -7.92 -9.55
CA ILE A 214 -10.37 -8.39 -8.18
C ILE A 214 -9.65 -9.74 -8.22
N ILE A 215 -10.21 -10.73 -8.93
CA ILE A 215 -9.63 -12.08 -9.01
C ILE A 215 -8.21 -12.04 -9.57
N LYS A 216 -8.01 -11.38 -10.71
CA LYS A 216 -6.67 -11.27 -11.33
C LYS A 216 -5.65 -10.59 -10.43
N THR A 217 -6.08 -9.59 -9.66
CA THR A 217 -5.19 -8.88 -8.72
C THR A 217 -4.73 -9.83 -7.61
N ILE A 218 -5.66 -10.57 -6.99
CA ILE A 218 -5.31 -11.49 -5.91
C ILE A 218 -4.53 -12.70 -6.43
N GLU A 219 -4.87 -13.23 -7.60
CA GLU A 219 -4.10 -14.30 -8.27
C GLU A 219 -2.67 -13.85 -8.61
N SER A 220 -2.48 -12.60 -9.02
CA SER A 220 -1.13 -12.03 -9.19
C SER A 220 -0.38 -11.96 -7.87
N GLY A 221 -1.05 -11.63 -6.77
CA GLY A 221 -0.45 -11.65 -5.44
C GLY A 221 -0.05 -13.06 -5.00
N LEU A 222 -0.88 -14.06 -5.28
CA LEU A 222 -0.58 -15.47 -5.03
C LEU A 222 0.57 -15.97 -5.92
N SER A 223 0.74 -15.46 -7.14
CA SER A 223 1.88 -15.82 -7.98
C SER A 223 3.21 -15.42 -7.34
N SER A 224 3.24 -14.28 -6.64
CA SER A 224 4.41 -13.84 -5.85
C SER A 224 4.46 -14.47 -4.45
N ASN A 225 3.33 -14.95 -3.94
CA ASN A 225 3.16 -15.48 -2.57
C ASN A 225 2.29 -16.76 -2.57
N PRO A 226 2.78 -17.89 -3.12
CA PRO A 226 1.94 -19.06 -3.49
C PRO A 226 1.08 -19.65 -2.37
N ASP A 227 1.56 -19.60 -1.13
CA ASP A 227 0.92 -20.21 0.03
C ASP A 227 0.42 -19.16 1.05
N ASN A 228 0.20 -17.92 0.61
CA ASN A 228 -0.28 -16.89 1.53
C ASN A 228 -1.77 -17.11 1.89
N GLN A 229 -2.01 -17.53 3.14
CA GLN A 229 -3.35 -17.83 3.65
C GLN A 229 -4.32 -16.64 3.57
N THR A 230 -3.82 -15.40 3.70
CA THR A 230 -4.65 -14.19 3.61
C THR A 230 -5.19 -14.01 2.19
N LEU A 231 -4.35 -14.15 1.17
CA LEU A 231 -4.76 -14.03 -0.23
C LEU A 231 -5.68 -15.18 -0.66
N LEU A 232 -5.39 -16.42 -0.22
CA LEU A 232 -6.28 -17.56 -0.46
C LEU A 232 -7.66 -17.36 0.19
N SER A 233 -7.68 -16.89 1.44
CA SER A 233 -8.92 -16.58 2.17
C SER A 233 -9.69 -15.43 1.52
N TYR A 234 -9.00 -14.45 0.92
CA TYR A 234 -9.62 -13.37 0.16
C TYR A 234 -10.42 -13.93 -1.02
N LEU A 235 -9.81 -14.79 -1.85
CA LEU A 235 -10.52 -15.43 -2.98
C LEU A 235 -11.66 -16.32 -2.51
N ALA A 236 -11.48 -17.09 -1.44
CA ALA A 236 -12.53 -17.95 -0.89
C ALA A 236 -13.76 -17.13 -0.48
N ARG A 237 -13.56 -16.05 0.29
CA ARG A 237 -14.63 -15.13 0.69
C ARG A 237 -15.27 -14.45 -0.52
N PHE A 238 -14.45 -13.97 -1.46
CA PHE A 238 -14.95 -13.30 -2.65
C PHE A 238 -15.84 -14.21 -3.51
N TYR A 239 -15.42 -15.46 -3.75
CA TYR A 239 -16.25 -16.43 -4.48
C TYR A 239 -17.51 -16.81 -3.71
N LYS A 240 -17.45 -16.89 -2.37
CA LYS A 240 -18.64 -17.12 -1.53
C LYS A 240 -19.65 -15.99 -1.69
N GLU A 241 -19.20 -14.73 -1.65
CA GLU A 241 -20.05 -13.54 -1.83
C GLU A 241 -20.72 -13.51 -3.21
N GLN A 242 -20.06 -14.05 -4.23
CA GLN A 242 -20.60 -14.19 -5.59
C GLN A 242 -21.52 -15.41 -5.77
N GLY A 243 -21.75 -16.20 -4.72
CA GLY A 243 -22.53 -17.43 -4.78
C GLY A 243 -21.81 -18.61 -5.46
N ASN A 244 -20.53 -18.47 -5.81
CA ASN A 244 -19.73 -19.56 -6.37
C ASN A 244 -19.12 -20.41 -5.24
N PHE A 245 -19.99 -21.17 -4.57
CA PHE A 245 -19.61 -21.98 -3.41
C PHE A 245 -18.59 -23.07 -3.73
N SER A 246 -18.59 -23.59 -4.97
CA SER A 246 -17.61 -24.59 -5.42
C SER A 246 -16.18 -24.03 -5.38
N LYS A 247 -15.95 -22.85 -5.98
CA LYS A 247 -14.63 -22.19 -5.92
C LYS A 247 -14.30 -21.71 -4.52
N ALA A 248 -15.27 -21.21 -3.76
CA ALA A 248 -15.05 -20.82 -2.37
C ALA A 248 -14.51 -21.99 -1.54
N LEU A 249 -15.12 -23.17 -1.68
CA LEU A 249 -14.70 -24.40 -1.02
C LEU A 249 -13.28 -24.80 -1.43
N GLU A 250 -12.95 -24.74 -2.72
CA GLU A 250 -11.59 -25.03 -3.22
C GLU A 250 -10.53 -24.17 -2.52
N TYR A 251 -10.74 -22.86 -2.45
CA TYR A 251 -9.77 -21.96 -1.81
C TYR A 251 -9.72 -22.11 -0.29
N TYR A 252 -10.85 -22.32 0.39
CA TYR A 252 -10.83 -22.62 1.82
C TYR A 252 -10.11 -23.93 2.14
N GLN A 253 -10.26 -24.97 1.30
CA GLN A 253 -9.52 -26.22 1.44
C GLN A 253 -8.00 -26.01 1.32
N LYS A 254 -7.55 -25.15 0.40
CA LYS A 254 -6.12 -24.76 0.30
C LYS A 254 -5.63 -24.12 1.60
N VAL A 255 -6.42 -23.23 2.21
CA VAL A 255 -6.05 -22.62 3.51
C VAL A 255 -5.99 -23.66 4.62
N LEU A 256 -6.98 -24.56 4.71
CA LEU A 256 -7.00 -25.62 5.73
C LEU A 256 -5.86 -26.65 5.53
N ALA A 257 -5.40 -26.86 4.29
CA ALA A 257 -4.23 -27.70 4.04
C ALA A 257 -2.92 -27.08 4.58
N LEU A 258 -2.83 -25.73 4.58
CA LEU A 258 -1.69 -24.99 5.12
C LEU A 258 -1.76 -24.83 6.64
N ASP A 259 -2.97 -24.66 7.18
CA ASP A 259 -3.24 -24.62 8.62
C ASP A 259 -4.45 -25.51 8.98
N PRO A 260 -4.22 -26.80 9.28
CA PRO A 260 -5.28 -27.74 9.64
C PRO A 260 -6.04 -27.39 10.93
N HIS A 261 -5.50 -26.48 11.75
CA HIS A 261 -6.11 -26.06 13.02
C HIS A 261 -6.90 -24.75 12.89
N ASN A 262 -7.02 -24.20 11.68
CA ASN A 262 -7.81 -23.01 11.41
C ASN A 262 -9.32 -23.30 11.56
N LYS A 263 -9.82 -23.19 12.79
CA LYS A 263 -11.23 -23.43 13.13
C LYS A 263 -12.19 -22.51 12.38
N ALA A 264 -11.77 -21.29 12.05
CA ALA A 264 -12.60 -20.35 11.32
C ALA A 264 -12.85 -20.85 9.89
N VAL A 265 -11.80 -21.30 9.20
CA VAL A 265 -11.90 -21.86 7.85
C VAL A 265 -12.65 -23.19 7.84
N ALA A 266 -12.43 -24.05 8.84
CA ALA A 266 -13.18 -25.30 8.98
C ALA A 266 -14.69 -25.05 9.09
N ALA A 267 -15.10 -24.06 9.90
CA ALA A 267 -16.50 -23.68 10.02
C ALA A 267 -17.10 -23.14 8.72
N GLU A 268 -16.32 -22.37 7.94
CA GLU A 268 -16.73 -21.88 6.61
C GLU A 268 -16.95 -23.04 5.62
N ILE A 269 -16.07 -24.04 5.62
CA ILE A 269 -16.20 -25.25 4.79
C ILE A 269 -17.47 -26.03 5.16
N ASP A 270 -17.74 -26.23 6.45
CA ASP A 270 -18.92 -26.96 6.92
C ASP A 270 -20.21 -26.21 6.59
N ALA A 271 -20.20 -24.87 6.63
CA ALA A 271 -21.33 -24.05 6.25
C ALA A 271 -21.64 -24.15 4.75
N LEU A 272 -20.61 -24.23 3.89
CA LEU A 272 -20.77 -24.31 2.43
C LEU A 272 -21.23 -25.68 1.92
N LYS A 273 -21.15 -26.74 2.74
CA LYS A 273 -21.58 -28.11 2.39
C LYS A 273 -23.03 -28.41 2.76
N LYS A 274 -23.68 -27.55 3.54
CA LYS A 274 -25.08 -27.68 3.97
C LYS A 274 -26.02 -27.05 2.96
#